data_AF-B9TIK7-F1
#
_entry.id   AF-B9TIK7-F1
#
_cell.length_a   1.000
_cell.length_b   1.000
_cell.length_c   1.000
_cell.angle_alpha   90.00
_cell.angle_beta   90.00
_cell.angle_gamma   90.00
#
_symmetry.space_group_name_H-M   'P 1'
#
loop_
_entity.id
_entity.type
_entity.pdbx_description
1 polymer ?
#
loop_
_entity_poly.entity_id
_entity_poly.type
_entity_poly.pdbx_seq_one_letter_code
_entity_poly.pdbx_strand_id
1 'polypeptide(L)'
;GASFDIAISPLDGEVIRYEGLKMPMAGHHNVLNATAAVAVARELGLDADAIRAGLAAFGGVKRRFTTTGVANGIRVVDDYGHHPVEIAAVLKAARAVSQGK
;
A
#
# COMPACT_ATOMS: atom_id res chain seq x y z
N GLY A 1 -5.83 5.92 -1.36
CA GLY A 1 -4.97 5.00 -2.12
C GLY A 1 -3.60 5.59 -2.35
N ALA A 2 -2.68 4.74 -2.73
CA ALA A 2 -1.34 5.12 -3.18
C ALA A 2 -1.23 4.87 -4.70
N SER A 3 -0.49 5.74 -5.38
CA SER A 3 0.00 5.52 -6.75
C SER A 3 1.52 5.55 -6.71
N PHE A 4 2.18 4.58 -7.33
CA PHE A 4 3.63 4.41 -7.23
C PHE A 4 4.16 3.57 -8.39
N ASP A 5 5.46 3.68 -8.61
CA ASP A 5 6.21 2.88 -9.58
C ASP A 5 7.14 1.91 -8.83
N ILE A 6 7.42 0.76 -9.44
CA ILE A 6 8.41 -0.20 -8.94
C ILE A 6 9.42 -0.46 -10.05
N ALA A 7 10.70 -0.35 -9.71
CA ALA A 7 11.79 -0.89 -10.51
C ALA A 7 12.43 -2.06 -9.75
N ILE A 8 12.51 -3.23 -10.38
CA ILE A 8 13.21 -4.41 -9.87
C ILE A 8 14.47 -4.57 -10.71
N SER A 9 15.62 -4.56 -10.04
CA SER A 9 16.93 -4.77 -10.66
C SER A 9 17.46 -6.15 -10.26
N PRO A 10 17.34 -7.17 -11.11
CA PRO A 10 17.96 -8.47 -10.89
C PRO A 10 19.50 -8.35 -10.84
N LEU A 11 20.17 -9.32 -10.21
CA LEU A 11 21.64 -9.44 -10.27
C LEU A 11 22.12 -9.64 -11.71
N ASP A 12 21.40 -10.49 -12.44
CA ASP A 12 21.64 -10.77 -13.85
C ASP A 12 20.36 -10.44 -14.65
N GLY A 13 20.46 -9.54 -15.61
CA GLY A 13 19.37 -9.18 -16.53
C GLY A 13 19.00 -7.69 -16.51
N GLU A 14 17.94 -7.36 -17.25
CA GLU A 14 17.48 -5.98 -17.38
C GLU A 14 16.60 -5.54 -16.20
N VAL A 15 16.60 -4.24 -15.93
CA VAL A 15 15.70 -3.63 -14.94
C VAL A 15 14.27 -3.72 -15.43
N ILE A 16 13.40 -4.29 -14.59
CA ILE A 16 11.99 -4.44 -14.89
C ILE A 16 11.23 -3.32 -14.20
N ARG A 17 10.35 -2.64 -14.94
CA ARG A 17 9.58 -1.50 -14.44
C ARG A 17 8.09 -1.77 -14.47
N TYR A 18 7.43 -1.48 -13.35
CA TYR A 18 5.97 -1.42 -13.23
C TYR A 18 5.59 0.03 -12.94
N GLU A 19 5.04 0.71 -13.94
CA GLU A 19 4.64 2.11 -13.82
C GLU A 19 3.15 2.25 -13.51
N GLY A 20 2.79 3.27 -12.74
CA GLY A 20 1.40 3.62 -12.45
C GLY A 20 0.64 2.54 -11.69
N LEU A 21 1.30 1.79 -10.82
CA LEU A 21 0.62 0.85 -9.92
C LEU A 21 -0.27 1.64 -8.95
N LYS A 22 -1.44 1.08 -8.66
CA LYS A 22 -2.43 1.68 -7.77
C LYS A 22 -2.89 0.67 -6.73
N MET A 23 -3.05 1.14 -5.51
CA MET A 23 -3.60 0.35 -4.41
C MET A 23 -4.55 1.21 -3.58
N PRO A 24 -5.70 0.67 -3.10
CA PRO A 24 -6.66 1.40 -2.28
C PRO A 24 -6.06 1.92 -0.96
N MET A 25 -5.10 1.19 -0.40
CA MET A 25 -4.40 1.53 0.84
C MET A 25 -3.38 2.65 0.64
N ALA A 26 -3.37 3.63 1.56
CA ALA A 26 -2.39 4.72 1.57
C ALA A 26 -1.19 4.38 2.48
N GLY A 27 -0.13 5.19 2.40
CA GLY A 27 1.01 5.13 3.30
C GLY A 27 2.24 4.42 2.72
N HIS A 28 3.42 4.95 3.03
CA HIS A 28 4.69 4.48 2.48
C HIS A 28 5.00 3.02 2.84
N HIS A 29 4.67 2.57 4.06
CA HIS A 29 4.86 1.17 4.44
C HIS A 29 3.99 0.21 3.61
N ASN A 30 2.77 0.60 3.25
CA ASN A 30 1.94 -0.21 2.37
C ASN A 30 2.53 -0.27 0.95
N VAL A 31 3.15 0.81 0.48
CA VAL A 31 3.91 0.79 -0.78
C VAL A 31 5.09 -0.18 -0.70
N LEU A 32 5.87 -0.17 0.40
CA LEU A 32 6.96 -1.13 0.60
C LEU A 32 6.47 -2.58 0.64
N ASN A 33 5.37 -2.84 1.34
CA ASN A 33 4.74 -4.17 1.37
C ASN A 33 4.27 -4.61 -0.02
N ALA A 34 3.65 -3.69 -0.78
CA ALA A 34 3.25 -3.95 -2.17
C ALA A 34 4.48 -4.23 -3.06
N THR A 35 5.59 -3.53 -2.85
CA THR A 35 6.84 -3.79 -3.57
C THR A 35 7.40 -5.18 -3.32
N ALA A 36 7.41 -5.64 -2.05
CA ALA A 36 7.80 -7.00 -1.72
C ALA A 36 6.85 -8.03 -2.36
N ALA A 37 5.54 -7.78 -2.32
CA ALA A 37 4.54 -8.66 -2.92
C ALA A 37 4.69 -8.77 -4.44
N VAL A 38 4.96 -7.66 -5.13
CA VAL A 38 5.21 -7.62 -6.59
C VAL A 38 6.47 -8.42 -6.95
N ALA A 39 7.53 -8.29 -6.17
CA ALA A 39 8.76 -9.06 -6.38
C ALA A 39 8.51 -10.58 -6.27
N VAL A 40 7.77 -11.01 -5.25
CA VAL A 40 7.40 -12.42 -5.08
C VAL A 40 6.45 -12.91 -6.18
N ALA A 41 5.44 -12.13 -6.54
CA ALA A 41 4.48 -12.48 -7.58
C ALA A 41 5.15 -12.71 -8.94
N ARG A 42 6.12 -11.86 -9.28
CA ARG A 42 6.95 -12.04 -10.47
C ARG A 42 7.72 -13.36 -10.43
N GLU A 43 8.36 -13.67 -9.30
CA GLU A 43 9.13 -14.92 -9.15
C GLU A 43 8.25 -16.16 -9.29
N LEU A 44 6.97 -16.05 -8.93
CA LEU A 44 5.96 -17.09 -9.15
C LEU A 44 5.39 -17.12 -10.58
N GLY A 45 5.87 -16.27 -11.49
CA GLY A 45 5.49 -16.25 -12.90
C GLY A 45 4.19 -15.52 -13.22
N LEU A 46 3.69 -14.66 -12.33
CA LEU A 46 2.52 -13.82 -12.64
C LEU A 46 2.89 -12.74 -13.66
N ASP A 47 1.98 -12.49 -14.61
CA ASP A 47 2.12 -11.38 -15.54
C ASP A 47 1.80 -10.02 -14.89
N ALA A 48 2.15 -8.94 -15.60
CA ALA A 48 1.99 -7.59 -15.09
C ALA A 48 0.53 -7.19 -14.86
N ASP A 49 -0.39 -7.72 -15.66
CA ASP A 49 -1.83 -7.41 -15.57
C ASP A 49 -2.45 -8.07 -14.34
N ALA A 50 -2.08 -9.31 -14.04
CA ALA A 50 -2.48 -10.02 -12.83
C ALA A 50 -1.98 -9.30 -11.57
N ILE A 51 -0.72 -8.82 -11.57
CA ILE A 51 -0.15 -8.04 -10.46
C ILE A 51 -0.92 -6.73 -10.27
N ARG A 52 -1.20 -5.99 -11.35
CA ARG A 52 -1.98 -4.75 -11.32
C ARG A 52 -3.38 -4.98 -10.77
N ALA A 53 -4.06 -6.01 -11.26
CA ALA A 53 -5.41 -6.38 -10.82
C ALA A 53 -5.42 -6.75 -9.33
N GLY A 54 -4.46 -7.56 -8.87
CA GLY A 54 -4.32 -7.95 -7.48
C GLY A 54 -4.12 -6.76 -6.53
N LEU A 55 -3.25 -5.81 -6.89
CA LEU A 55 -3.02 -4.60 -6.10
C LEU A 55 -4.23 -3.68 -6.07
N ALA A 56 -4.91 -3.50 -7.20
CA ALA A 56 -6.11 -2.66 -7.29
C ALA A 56 -7.28 -3.26 -6.49
N ALA A 57 -7.40 -4.59 -6.47
CA ALA A 57 -8.44 -5.32 -5.74
C ALA A 57 -8.12 -5.53 -4.26
N PHE A 58 -6.91 -5.18 -3.80
CA PHE A 58 -6.51 -5.37 -2.40
C PHE A 58 -7.35 -4.49 -1.46
N GLY A 59 -8.35 -5.10 -0.82
CA GLY A 59 -9.27 -4.46 0.12
C GLY A 59 -8.64 -4.05 1.47
N GLY A 60 -7.32 -4.25 1.63
CA GLY A 60 -6.62 -4.01 2.87
C GLY A 60 -6.72 -5.17 3.85
N VAL A 61 -6.02 -5.02 4.98
CA VAL A 61 -6.10 -5.93 6.12
C VAL A 61 -6.97 -5.25 7.17
N LYS A 62 -7.89 -6.00 7.79
CA LYS A 62 -8.67 -5.48 8.92
C LYS A 62 -7.71 -4.96 9.98
N ARG A 63 -8.04 -3.80 10.55
CA ARG A 63 -7.24 -3.11 11.58
C ARG A 63 -5.86 -2.67 11.10
N ARG A 64 -5.70 -2.43 9.80
CA ARG A 64 -4.52 -1.73 9.25
C ARG A 64 -5.01 -0.55 8.44
N PHE A 65 -4.98 0.63 9.05
CA PHE A 65 -5.50 1.89 8.53
C PHE A 65 -6.91 1.73 7.91
N THR A 66 -7.76 0.93 8.56
CA THR A 66 -9.06 0.52 8.03
C THR A 66 -10.09 1.60 8.35
N THR A 67 -10.78 2.12 7.34
CA THR A 67 -11.94 2.99 7.60
C THR A 67 -13.11 2.12 8.08
N THR A 68 -13.51 2.31 9.33
CA THR A 68 -14.63 1.54 9.94
C THR A 68 -15.96 2.25 9.80
N GLY A 69 -15.96 3.55 9.48
CA GLY A 69 -17.17 4.30 9.20
C GLY A 69 -16.91 5.77 8.84
N VAL A 70 -17.94 6.40 8.29
CA VAL A 70 -18.01 7.85 8.08
C VAL A 70 -19.36 8.33 8.59
N ALA A 71 -19.37 9.29 9.51
CA ALA A 71 -20.58 9.89 10.06
C ALA A 71 -20.40 11.40 10.19
N ASN A 72 -21.36 12.19 9.69
CA ASN A 72 -21.32 13.65 9.72
C ASN A 72 -20.00 14.25 9.18
N GLY A 73 -19.44 13.65 8.13
CA GLY A 73 -18.15 14.06 7.55
C GLY A 73 -16.91 13.63 8.36
N ILE A 74 -17.08 12.99 9.51
CA ILE A 74 -16.00 12.45 10.34
C ILE A 74 -15.68 11.02 9.90
N ARG A 75 -14.43 10.77 9.53
CA ARG A 75 -13.92 9.42 9.20
C ARG A 75 -13.33 8.77 10.44
N VAL A 76 -13.78 7.57 10.76
CA VAL A 76 -13.21 6.74 11.83
C VAL A 76 -12.27 5.70 11.20
N VAL A 77 -11.04 5.63 11.71
CA VAL A 77 -9.99 4.72 11.24
C VAL A 77 -9.54 3.82 12.40
N ASP A 78 -9.47 2.51 12.17
CA ASP A 78 -8.94 1.50 13.10
C ASP A 78 -7.58 1.00 12.61
N ASP A 79 -6.60 0.97 13.51
CA ASP A 79 -5.27 0.39 13.29
C ASP A 79 -4.80 -0.37 14.55
N TYR A 80 -4.13 -1.50 14.36
CA TYR A 80 -3.60 -2.36 15.42
C TYR A 80 -2.20 -1.94 15.92
N GLY A 81 -1.56 -0.96 15.29
CA GLY A 81 -0.26 -0.46 15.68
C GLY A 81 -0.24 -0.06 17.16
N HIS A 82 0.61 -0.70 17.95
CA HIS A 82 0.71 -0.51 19.40
C HIS A 82 2.15 -0.22 19.84
N HIS A 83 3.13 -0.49 18.99
CA HIS A 83 4.51 -0.06 19.21
C HIS A 83 4.76 1.36 18.70
N PRO A 84 5.69 2.13 19.29
CA PRO A 84 5.93 3.53 18.93
C PRO A 84 6.19 3.77 17.44
N VAL A 85 6.93 2.87 16.78
CA VAL A 85 7.23 2.95 15.34
C VAL A 85 5.95 2.78 14.50
N GLU A 86 5.05 1.89 14.91
CA GLU A 86 3.80 1.63 14.20
C GLU A 86 2.85 2.82 14.36
N ILE A 87 2.71 3.35 15.57
CA ILE A 87 1.88 4.53 15.86
C ILE A 87 2.34 5.73 15.01
N ALA A 88 3.65 5.98 14.94
CA ALA A 88 4.20 7.05 14.12
C ALA A 88 3.84 6.89 12.63
N ALA A 89 3.90 5.67 12.10
CA ALA A 89 3.53 5.37 10.72
C ALA A 89 2.03 5.61 10.45
N VAL A 90 1.16 5.23 11.40
CA VAL A 90 -0.29 5.45 11.32
C VAL A 90 -0.61 6.94 11.30
N LEU A 91 -0.01 7.73 12.20
CA LEU A 91 -0.21 9.18 12.24
C LEU A 91 0.29 9.87 10.96
N LYS A 92 1.41 9.41 10.39
CA LYS A 92 1.92 9.90 9.10
C LYS A 92 0.93 9.61 7.97
N ALA A 93 0.35 8.41 7.93
CA ALA A 93 -0.67 8.05 6.94
C ALA A 93 -1.95 8.88 7.12
N ALA A 94 -2.39 9.12 8.36
CA ALA A 94 -3.53 9.96 8.68
C ALA A 94 -3.37 11.38 8.12
N ARG A 95 -2.21 12.00 8.35
CA ARG A 95 -1.86 13.33 7.82
C ARG A 95 -1.84 13.39 6.30
N ALA A 96 -1.45 12.31 5.62
CA ALA A 96 -1.39 12.26 4.16
C ALA A 96 -2.80 12.21 3.50
N VAL A 97 -3.83 11.85 4.27
CA VAL A 97 -5.21 11.68 3.76
C VAL A 97 -6.24 12.60 4.40
N SER A 98 -5.82 13.47 5.34
CA SER A 98 -6.66 14.46 6.00
C SER A 98 -6.27 15.89 5.56
N GLN A 99 -7.22 16.83 5.66
CA GLN A 99 -6.97 18.26 5.41
C GLN A 99 -6.70 19.05 6.71
N GLY A 100 -6.85 18.41 7.88
CA GLY A 100 -6.55 19.01 9.19
C GLY A 100 -5.06 18.92 9.53
N LYS A 101 -4.51 19.98 10.12
CA LYS A 101 -3.11 20.04 10.57
C LYS A 101 -2.86 19.21 11.82
#